data_AF-Q6RYR8-F1
#
_entry.id   AF-Q6RYR8-F1
#
_cell.length_a   1.000
_cell.length_b   1.000
_cell.length_c   1.000
_cell.angle_alpha   90.00
_cell.angle_beta   90.00
_cell.angle_gamma   90.00
#
_symmetry.space_group_name_H-M   'P 1'
#
loop_
_entity.id
_entity.type
_entity.pdbx_description
1 polymer ?
#
loop_
_entity_poly.entity_id
_entity_poly.type
_entity_poly.pdbx_seq_one_letter_code
_entity_poly.pdbx_strand_id
1 'polypeptide(L)'
;SPSFSIHSSEANLRKSRALRKPFCSIRNRVYCVQSSSVSVDESKNITMGDSFIRPHLRQLAAYQPILPFEVLSAQLGRKPEDIVKLDANENPFGPPPEATLGNMKFPYVYPDPQSRRLRDALALDSGLESEYILVGCGADELIDLIMRCVLDPGEKIIDCPPTFSMYVFDAAVNGAGVIKVPRNPDFSLNVDRIAEVVE
;
A
#
# COMPACT_ATOMS: atom_id res chain seq x y z
N SER A 1 -30.70 46.67 15.58
CA SER A 1 -31.08 45.86 14.40
C SER A 1 -30.85 44.40 14.72
N PRO A 2 -31.83 43.52 14.48
CA PRO A 2 -32.29 42.59 15.51
C PRO A 2 -32.00 41.11 15.21
N SER A 3 -32.05 40.37 16.30
CA SER A 3 -32.10 38.92 16.49
C SER A 3 -33.26 38.25 15.74
N PHE A 4 -32.98 37.11 15.10
CA PHE A 4 -33.96 36.23 14.48
C PHE A 4 -34.64 35.31 15.51
N SER A 5 -35.96 35.39 15.58
CA SER A 5 -36.85 34.37 16.17
C SER A 5 -37.71 33.83 15.03
N ILE A 6 -37.80 32.50 14.88
CA ILE A 6 -38.73 31.86 13.94
C ILE A 6 -39.70 30.98 14.73
N HIS A 7 -40.98 31.32 14.55
CA HIS A 7 -42.16 30.68 15.12
C HIS A 7 -42.40 29.28 14.55
N SER A 8 -42.82 28.38 15.43
CA SER A 8 -43.48 27.10 15.18
C SER A 8 -44.87 27.27 14.56
N SER A 9 -45.22 26.42 13.59
CA SER A 9 -46.59 26.23 13.10
C SER A 9 -46.85 24.75 12.87
N GLU A 10 -47.61 24.13 13.79
CA GLU A 10 -48.22 22.81 13.63
C GLU A 10 -49.66 22.98 13.12
N ALA A 11 -50.02 22.21 12.07
CA ALA A 11 -51.38 22.16 11.53
C ALA A 11 -51.92 20.73 11.57
N ASN A 12 -52.87 20.57 12.49
CA ASN A 12 -53.95 19.59 12.68
C ASN A 12 -54.19 18.40 11.71
N LEU A 13 -54.30 17.25 12.38
CA LEU A 13 -54.91 15.96 12.04
C LEU A 13 -56.42 16.04 11.70
N ARG A 14 -56.91 15.22 10.73
CA ARG A 14 -58.24 14.58 10.79
C ARG A 14 -58.46 13.41 9.80
N LYS A 15 -58.61 12.20 10.37
CA LYS A 15 -59.59 11.10 10.18
C LYS A 15 -59.87 10.46 8.79
N SER A 16 -59.88 9.11 8.78
CA SER A 16 -60.99 8.17 8.41
C SER A 16 -60.46 6.92 7.66
N ARG A 17 -61.02 5.69 7.66
CA ARG A 17 -61.98 4.88 8.45
C ARG A 17 -61.94 3.46 7.82
N ALA A 18 -62.09 2.40 8.62
CA ALA A 18 -62.08 0.98 8.22
C ALA A 18 -63.32 0.52 7.41
N LEU A 19 -63.18 -0.56 6.61
CA LEU A 19 -64.28 -1.30 5.96
C LEU A 19 -64.01 -2.83 5.90
N ARG A 20 -65.05 -3.63 6.18
CA ARG A 20 -65.09 -5.11 6.27
C ARG A 20 -65.74 -5.74 5.01
N LYS A 21 -65.22 -6.93 4.60
CA LYS A 21 -65.83 -8.17 4.01
C LYS A 21 -66.85 -8.07 2.84
N PRO A 22 -66.89 -9.02 1.86
CA PRO A 22 -67.54 -10.34 2.05
C PRO A 22 -66.93 -11.55 1.30
N PHE A 23 -67.53 -12.70 1.58
CA PHE A 23 -67.29 -14.09 1.15
C PHE A 23 -67.87 -14.39 -0.26
N CYS A 24 -67.23 -15.21 -1.09
CA CYS A 24 -67.90 -16.21 -1.97
C CYS A 24 -66.91 -17.20 -2.65
N SER A 25 -67.20 -18.50 -2.45
CA SER A 25 -66.95 -19.73 -3.25
C SER A 25 -66.09 -19.69 -4.53
N ILE A 26 -65.21 -20.69 -4.71
CA ILE A 26 -65.14 -21.61 -5.89
C ILE A 26 -63.88 -22.53 -5.89
N ARG A 27 -64.15 -23.84 -5.98
CA ARG A 27 -63.46 -24.99 -6.65
C ARG A 27 -62.03 -25.46 -6.29
N ASN A 28 -61.99 -26.77 -6.01
CA ASN A 28 -60.87 -27.71 -6.07
C ASN A 28 -59.90 -27.50 -7.25
N ARG A 29 -58.60 -27.47 -6.92
CA ARG A 29 -57.55 -28.29 -7.56
C ARG A 29 -56.27 -28.20 -6.71
N VAL A 30 -56.06 -29.21 -5.87
CA VAL A 30 -54.76 -29.45 -5.25
C VAL A 30 -53.84 -29.96 -6.35
N TYR A 31 -52.92 -29.11 -6.82
CA TYR A 31 -51.71 -29.57 -7.50
C TYR A 31 -50.58 -29.50 -6.48
N CYS A 32 -50.08 -30.68 -6.12
CA CYS A 32 -48.85 -30.83 -5.36
C CYS A 32 -47.70 -30.35 -6.26
N VAL A 33 -47.17 -29.16 -6.00
CA VAL A 33 -45.91 -28.73 -6.59
C VAL A 33 -44.81 -29.42 -5.81
N GLN A 34 -44.17 -30.40 -6.45
CA GLN A 34 -42.94 -30.98 -5.94
C GLN A 34 -41.93 -29.86 -5.74
N SER A 35 -41.44 -29.71 -4.52
CA SER A 35 -40.28 -28.87 -4.22
C SER A 35 -39.10 -29.46 -4.95
N SER A 36 -38.71 -28.86 -6.07
CA SER A 36 -37.40 -29.09 -6.66
C SER A 36 -36.37 -28.64 -5.63
N SER A 37 -35.76 -29.63 -4.97
CA SER A 37 -34.54 -29.43 -4.21
C SER A 37 -33.49 -28.89 -5.17
N VAL A 38 -33.25 -27.58 -5.13
CA VAL A 38 -32.02 -27.01 -5.67
C VAL A 38 -30.91 -27.65 -4.85
N SER A 39 -30.16 -28.56 -5.46
CA SER A 39 -28.90 -29.03 -4.91
C SER A 39 -28.00 -27.81 -4.79
N VAL A 40 -27.90 -27.28 -3.57
CA VAL A 40 -26.76 -26.44 -3.19
C VAL A 40 -25.57 -27.37 -3.31
N ASP A 41 -24.75 -27.15 -4.33
CA ASP A 41 -23.43 -27.77 -4.40
C ASP A 41 -22.63 -27.21 -3.23
N GLU A 42 -22.69 -27.89 -2.08
CA GLU A 42 -21.78 -27.69 -0.95
C GLU A 42 -20.40 -28.27 -1.31
N SER A 43 -19.86 -27.89 -2.46
CA SER A 43 -18.41 -27.84 -2.60
C SER A 43 -17.96 -26.85 -1.55
N LYS A 44 -17.52 -27.37 -0.40
CA LYS A 44 -16.88 -26.60 0.66
C LYS A 44 -15.75 -25.83 -0.01
N ASN A 45 -16.03 -24.58 -0.40
CA ASN A 45 -15.01 -23.56 -0.51
C ASN A 45 -14.47 -23.46 0.90
N ILE A 46 -13.46 -24.28 1.20
CA ILE A 46 -12.62 -24.11 2.35
C ILE A 46 -11.98 -22.77 2.09
N THR A 47 -12.61 -21.73 2.63
CA THR A 47 -12.07 -20.38 2.63
C THR A 47 -10.78 -20.48 3.43
N MET A 48 -9.66 -20.69 2.75
CA MET A 48 -8.35 -20.67 3.39
C MET A 48 -8.20 -19.31 4.07
N GLY A 49 -7.50 -19.29 5.21
CA GLY A 49 -7.35 -18.08 6.02
C GLY A 49 -6.72 -16.90 5.26
N ASP A 50 -6.09 -17.16 4.12
CA ASP A 50 -5.47 -16.18 3.23
C ASP A 50 -6.35 -15.77 2.04
N SER A 51 -7.61 -16.24 1.96
CA SER A 51 -8.53 -15.97 0.85
C SER A 51 -8.75 -14.48 0.57
N PHE A 52 -8.61 -13.62 1.57
CA PHE A 52 -8.69 -12.16 1.46
C PHE A 52 -7.43 -11.49 0.90
N ILE A 53 -6.30 -12.20 0.84
CA ILE A 53 -5.04 -11.70 0.27
C ILE A 53 -5.19 -11.59 -1.27
N ARG A 54 -4.72 -10.47 -1.84
CA ARG A 54 -4.75 -10.25 -3.29
C ARG A 54 -4.01 -11.41 -4.01
N PRO A 55 -4.57 -12.02 -5.06
CA PRO A 55 -4.00 -13.22 -5.67
C PRO A 55 -2.55 -13.09 -6.15
N HIS A 56 -2.16 -11.92 -6.66
CA HIS A 56 -0.80 -11.70 -7.18
C HIS A 56 0.25 -11.69 -6.06
N LEU A 57 -0.10 -11.28 -4.83
CA LEU A 57 0.80 -11.33 -3.68
C LEU A 57 1.09 -12.76 -3.21
N ARG A 58 0.20 -13.71 -3.47
CA ARG A 58 0.44 -15.13 -3.13
C ARG A 58 1.55 -15.76 -3.96
N GLN A 59 1.86 -15.17 -5.11
CA GLN A 59 2.91 -15.63 -6.03
C GLN A 59 4.21 -14.83 -5.90
N LEU A 60 4.20 -13.76 -5.10
CA LEU A 60 5.35 -12.89 -4.90
C LEU A 60 6.42 -13.65 -4.10
N ALA A 61 7.61 -13.77 -4.68
CA ALA A 61 8.77 -14.28 -3.95
C ALA A 61 9.14 -13.31 -2.82
N ALA A 62 9.56 -13.86 -1.68
CA ALA A 62 10.04 -13.04 -0.57
C ALA A 62 11.26 -12.23 -1.01
N TYR A 63 11.32 -10.95 -0.58
CA TYR A 63 12.54 -10.16 -0.70
C TYR A 63 13.68 -10.88 0.02
N GLN A 64 14.87 -10.84 -0.57
CA GLN A 64 16.07 -11.44 0.00
C GLN A 64 16.95 -10.34 0.61
N PRO A 65 16.80 -10.05 1.91
CA PRO A 65 17.60 -9.03 2.57
C PRO A 65 19.04 -9.52 2.80
N ILE A 66 19.90 -8.55 3.09
CA ILE A 66 21.24 -8.81 3.57
C ILE A 66 21.16 -9.32 5.02
N LEU A 67 22.04 -10.26 5.37
CA LEU A 67 22.06 -10.84 6.71
C LEU A 67 22.59 -9.84 7.75
N PRO A 68 21.90 -9.68 8.89
CA PRO A 68 22.42 -8.93 10.02
C PRO A 68 23.71 -9.55 10.58
N PHE A 69 24.51 -8.73 11.26
CA PHE A 69 25.78 -9.15 11.87
C PHE A 69 25.61 -10.32 12.82
N GLU A 70 24.55 -10.35 13.62
CA GLU A 70 24.31 -11.38 14.62
C GLU A 70 24.07 -12.74 13.96
N VAL A 71 23.29 -12.75 12.87
CA VAL A 71 22.98 -13.96 12.10
C VAL A 71 24.24 -14.47 11.41
N LEU A 72 24.98 -13.57 10.75
CA LEU A 72 26.21 -13.91 10.03
C LEU A 72 27.31 -14.39 10.99
N SER A 73 27.46 -13.74 12.14
CA SER A 73 28.37 -14.12 13.22
C SER A 73 28.10 -15.54 13.71
N ALA A 74 26.84 -15.87 14.00
CA ALA A 74 26.44 -17.21 14.41
C ALA A 74 26.72 -18.26 13.32
N GLN A 75 26.41 -17.95 12.06
CA GLN A 75 26.63 -18.86 10.93
C GLN A 75 28.12 -19.14 10.66
N LEU A 76 28.97 -18.12 10.79
CA LEU A 76 30.40 -18.22 10.52
C LEU A 76 31.21 -18.71 11.73
N GLY A 77 30.62 -18.76 12.93
CA GLY A 77 31.33 -19.03 14.17
C GLY A 77 32.41 -18.00 14.49
N ARG A 78 32.20 -16.75 14.06
CA ARG A 78 33.14 -15.62 14.23
C ARG A 78 32.48 -14.54 15.07
N LYS A 79 33.27 -13.79 15.83
CA LYS A 79 32.73 -12.62 16.52
C LYS A 79 32.38 -11.54 15.50
N PRO A 80 31.36 -10.69 15.75
CA PRO A 80 31.01 -9.59 14.84
C PRO A 80 32.20 -8.70 14.50
N GLU A 81 33.11 -8.46 15.45
CA GLU A 81 34.29 -7.60 15.27
C GLU A 81 35.33 -8.19 14.29
N ASP A 82 35.27 -9.51 14.05
CA ASP A 82 36.14 -10.21 13.10
C ASP A 82 35.55 -10.26 11.67
N ILE A 83 34.38 -9.67 11.44
CA ILE A 83 33.64 -9.71 10.18
C ILE A 83 33.71 -8.35 9.49
N VAL A 84 34.25 -8.32 8.27
CA VAL A 84 34.26 -7.14 7.42
C VAL A 84 33.07 -7.22 6.45
N LYS A 85 32.07 -6.34 6.66
CA LYS A 85 30.83 -6.29 5.87
C LYS A 85 30.92 -5.19 4.81
N LEU A 86 30.87 -5.56 3.52
CA LEU A 86 30.98 -4.67 2.36
C LEU A 86 29.94 -5.00 1.27
N ASP A 87 28.73 -5.37 1.69
CA ASP A 87 27.68 -5.94 0.83
C ASP A 87 26.42 -5.07 0.72
N ALA A 88 26.29 -3.99 1.50
CA ALA A 88 25.08 -3.18 1.62
C ALA A 88 25.25 -1.69 1.27
N ASN A 89 26.43 -1.26 0.80
CA ASN A 89 26.78 0.16 0.56
C ASN A 89 26.65 1.06 1.81
N GLU A 90 26.70 0.48 3.00
CA GLU A 90 26.69 1.23 4.26
C GLU A 90 28.03 1.97 4.46
N ASN A 91 28.00 3.13 5.13
CA ASN A 91 29.21 3.87 5.45
C ASN A 91 30.01 3.16 6.56
N PRO A 92 31.21 2.60 6.28
CA PRO A 92 31.98 1.85 7.27
C PRO A 92 32.62 2.75 8.34
N PHE A 93 32.67 4.07 8.14
CA PHE A 93 33.26 5.02 9.08
C PHE A 93 32.27 5.50 10.15
N GLY A 94 30.99 5.16 10.01
CA GLY A 94 29.93 5.65 10.89
C GLY A 94 29.56 7.12 10.63
N PRO A 95 28.56 7.63 11.38
CA PRO A 95 28.14 9.01 11.27
C PRO A 95 29.22 9.97 11.82
N PRO A 96 29.21 11.25 11.41
CA PRO A 96 30.15 12.24 11.95
C PRO A 96 29.91 12.49 13.45
N PRO A 97 30.91 12.93 14.24
CA PRO A 97 30.80 13.05 15.70
C PRO A 97 29.65 13.94 16.19
N GLU A 98 29.27 14.96 15.42
CA GLU A 98 28.15 15.85 15.69
C GLU A 98 26.77 15.21 15.47
N ALA A 99 26.70 14.14 14.67
CA ALA A 99 25.49 13.37 14.47
C ALA A 99 25.28 12.41 15.65
N THR A 100 24.78 12.98 16.74
CA THR A 100 24.35 12.18 17.89
C THR A 100 23.09 11.39 17.51
N LEU A 101 22.94 10.17 18.04
CA LEU A 101 21.67 9.40 17.98
C LEU A 101 20.50 10.13 18.68
N GLY A 102 20.76 11.32 19.24
CA GLY A 102 19.78 12.21 19.83
C GLY A 102 19.28 11.68 21.17
N ASN A 103 18.78 12.61 21.99
CA ASN A 103 17.92 12.25 23.11
C ASN A 103 16.48 12.57 22.71
N MET A 104 15.61 11.57 22.64
CA MET A 104 14.19 11.80 22.38
C MET A 104 13.53 12.31 23.67
N LYS A 105 13.18 13.59 23.70
CA LYS A 105 12.59 14.22 24.90
C LYS A 105 11.24 13.60 25.30
N PHE A 106 10.43 13.20 24.31
CA PHE A 106 9.09 12.66 24.50
C PHE A 106 8.83 11.45 23.58
N PRO A 107 9.48 10.29 23.82
CA PRO A 107 9.41 9.14 22.91
C PRO A 107 8.02 8.46 22.90
N TYR A 108 7.15 8.79 23.85
CA TYR A 108 5.78 8.31 23.96
C TYR A 108 4.75 9.21 23.24
N VAL A 109 5.21 10.28 22.58
CA VAL A 109 4.37 11.20 21.81
C VAL A 109 4.74 11.06 20.33
N TYR A 110 3.73 11.05 19.46
CA TYR A 110 3.97 11.06 18.02
C TYR A 110 4.86 12.26 17.62
N PRO A 111 5.83 12.05 16.72
CA PRO A 111 6.68 13.13 16.22
C PRO A 111 5.87 14.10 15.35
N ASP A 112 6.52 15.18 14.91
CA ASP A 112 5.91 16.10 13.93
C ASP A 112 5.53 15.34 12.64
N PRO A 113 4.24 15.22 12.31
CA PRO A 113 3.80 14.45 11.15
C PRO A 113 4.24 15.06 9.81
N GLN A 114 4.67 16.32 9.80
CA GLN A 114 5.14 17.00 8.58
C GLN A 114 6.66 17.07 8.48
N SER A 115 7.40 16.56 9.47
CA SER A 115 8.87 16.62 9.51
C SER A 115 9.44 18.03 9.24
N ARG A 116 8.77 19.09 9.70
CA ARG A 116 9.05 20.48 9.29
C ARG A 116 10.50 20.87 9.51
N ARG A 117 11.01 20.62 10.71
CA ARG A 117 12.41 20.94 11.06
C ARG A 117 13.43 20.24 10.14
N LEU A 118 13.17 19.00 9.73
CA LEU A 118 14.06 18.28 8.81
C LEU A 118 13.92 18.83 7.39
N ARG A 119 12.70 19.09 6.92
CA ARG A 119 12.45 19.71 5.61
C ARG A 119 13.10 21.08 5.49
N ASP A 120 13.01 21.92 6.51
CA ASP A 120 13.64 23.25 6.53
C ASP A 120 15.17 23.14 6.43
N ALA A 121 15.77 22.17 7.13
CA ALA A 121 17.22 21.94 7.07
C ALA A 121 17.65 21.43 5.69
N LEU A 122 16.91 20.50 5.10
CA LEU A 122 17.16 19.98 3.75
C LEU A 122 16.92 21.04 2.68
N ALA A 123 15.93 21.93 2.86
CA ALA A 123 15.65 23.05 1.98
C ALA A 123 16.86 24.01 1.92
N LEU A 124 17.42 24.35 3.08
CA LEU A 124 18.63 25.17 3.17
C LEU A 124 19.85 24.51 2.49
N ASP A 125 20.04 23.21 2.69
CA ASP A 125 21.17 22.46 2.12
C ASP A 125 21.06 22.28 0.59
N SER A 126 19.87 21.91 0.11
CA SER A 126 19.62 21.64 -1.32
C SER A 126 19.32 22.88 -2.16
N GLY A 127 18.94 24.00 -1.53
CA GLY A 127 18.46 25.20 -2.21
C GLY A 127 17.04 25.09 -2.78
N LEU A 128 16.28 24.05 -2.39
CA LEU A 128 14.88 23.86 -2.78
C LEU A 128 13.93 24.42 -1.72
N GLU A 129 12.75 24.87 -2.14
CA GLU A 129 11.68 25.22 -1.19
C GLU A 129 11.18 23.96 -0.46
N SER A 130 10.81 24.12 0.81
CA SER A 130 10.40 23.01 1.68
C SER A 130 9.25 22.18 1.09
N GLU A 131 8.36 22.82 0.34
CA GLU A 131 7.19 22.28 -0.35
C GLU A 131 7.54 21.23 -1.41
N TYR A 132 8.77 21.25 -1.94
CA TYR A 132 9.28 20.26 -2.88
C TYR A 132 9.98 19.06 -2.20
N ILE A 133 10.03 19.03 -0.86
CA ILE A 133 10.72 17.99 -0.10
C ILE A 133 9.72 17.11 0.64
N LEU A 134 9.72 15.82 0.32
CA LEU A 134 9.01 14.77 1.05
C LEU A 134 10.00 13.94 1.88
N VAL A 135 9.67 13.69 3.14
CA VAL A 135 10.45 12.84 4.05
C VAL A 135 9.72 11.52 4.22
N GLY A 136 10.42 10.41 3.99
CA GLY A 136 9.94 9.05 4.25
C GLY A 136 10.93 8.25 5.11
N CYS A 137 10.56 7.02 5.43
CA CYS A 137 11.34 6.05 6.20
C CYS A 137 12.36 5.31 5.32
N GLY A 138 13.15 6.06 4.56
CA GLY A 138 14.07 5.53 3.55
C GLY A 138 13.51 5.60 2.12
N ALA A 139 14.39 5.41 1.14
CA ALA A 139 14.03 5.55 -0.28
C ALA A 139 13.04 4.48 -0.76
N ASP A 140 13.09 3.27 -0.22
CA ASP A 140 12.18 2.17 -0.59
C ASP A 140 10.71 2.53 -0.33
N GLU A 141 10.41 3.15 0.83
CA GLU A 141 9.04 3.63 1.12
C GLU A 141 8.61 4.70 0.11
N LEU A 142 9.51 5.62 -0.25
CA LEU A 142 9.19 6.67 -1.21
C LEU A 142 8.94 6.11 -2.61
N ILE A 143 9.68 5.09 -3.04
CA ILE A 143 9.48 4.38 -4.31
C ILE A 143 8.09 3.70 -4.31
N ASP A 144 7.74 2.95 -3.26
CA ASP A 144 6.43 2.31 -3.13
C ASP A 144 5.29 3.35 -3.12
N LEU A 145 5.44 4.45 -2.38
CA LEU A 145 4.45 5.52 -2.33
C LEU A 145 4.22 6.17 -3.70
N ILE A 146 5.29 6.44 -4.46
CA ILE A 146 5.17 6.96 -5.83
C ILE A 146 4.37 5.98 -6.68
N MET A 147 4.70 4.68 -6.65
CA MET A 147 3.98 3.67 -7.41
C MET A 147 2.50 3.61 -7.03
N ARG A 148 2.16 3.64 -5.74
CA ARG A 148 0.76 3.65 -5.26
C ARG A 148 -0.02 4.88 -5.70
N CYS A 149 0.65 6.02 -5.86
CA CYS A 149 0.01 7.26 -6.28
C CYS A 149 -0.25 7.32 -7.78
N VAL A 150 0.52 6.60 -8.60
CA VAL A 150 0.52 6.77 -10.07
C VAL A 150 0.16 5.52 -10.86
N LEU A 151 0.11 4.34 -10.24
CA LEU A 151 -0.17 3.07 -10.91
C LEU A 151 -1.48 2.45 -10.44
N ASP A 152 -2.31 2.08 -11.41
CA ASP A 152 -3.37 1.10 -11.21
C ASP A 152 -2.85 -0.35 -11.39
N PRO A 153 -3.41 -1.35 -10.70
CA PRO A 153 -3.05 -2.74 -10.93
C PRO A 153 -3.22 -3.15 -12.41
N GLY A 154 -2.18 -3.77 -12.98
CA GLY A 154 -2.11 -4.13 -14.40
C GLY A 154 -1.38 -3.11 -15.28
N GLU A 155 -1.14 -1.89 -14.80
CA GLU A 155 -0.23 -0.95 -15.44
C GLU A 155 1.23 -1.40 -15.32
N LYS A 156 2.15 -0.67 -15.95
CA LYS A 156 3.54 -1.13 -16.10
C LYS A 156 4.52 -0.01 -15.80
N ILE A 157 5.65 -0.39 -15.20
CA ILE A 157 6.84 0.45 -15.13
C ILE A 157 7.87 -0.01 -16.16
N ILE A 158 8.81 0.88 -16.50
CA ILE A 158 10.02 0.53 -17.23
C ILE A 158 11.17 0.35 -16.21
N ASP A 159 11.86 -0.78 -16.29
CA ASP A 159 13.05 -1.09 -15.49
C ASP A 159 14.26 -1.28 -16.40
N CYS A 160 15.42 -0.73 -16.01
CA CYS A 160 16.63 -0.71 -16.83
C CYS A 160 17.77 -1.56 -16.25
N PRO A 161 17.72 -2.90 -16.37
CA PRO A 161 18.71 -3.77 -15.73
C PRO A 161 20.10 -3.69 -16.39
N PRO A 162 21.18 -3.93 -15.62
CA PRO A 162 21.19 -4.13 -14.17
C PRO A 162 20.94 -2.82 -13.42
N THR A 163 20.06 -2.88 -12.42
CA THR A 163 19.66 -1.73 -11.58
C THR A 163 19.11 -2.23 -10.24
N PHE A 164 18.66 -1.32 -9.39
CA PHE A 164 18.15 -1.62 -8.07
C PHE A 164 16.91 -2.52 -8.11
N SER A 165 16.95 -3.65 -7.39
CA SER A 165 15.92 -4.69 -7.48
C SER A 165 14.57 -4.30 -6.88
N MET A 166 14.54 -3.28 -6.02
CA MET A 166 13.30 -2.82 -5.37
C MET A 166 12.27 -2.32 -6.36
N TYR A 167 12.67 -1.76 -7.51
CA TYR A 167 11.70 -1.32 -8.53
C TYR A 167 10.81 -2.47 -9.01
N VAL A 168 11.40 -3.64 -9.26
CA VAL A 168 10.65 -4.84 -9.69
C VAL A 168 9.85 -5.42 -8.54
N PHE A 169 10.40 -5.42 -7.33
CA PHE A 169 9.71 -5.90 -6.14
C PHE A 169 8.47 -5.06 -5.82
N ASP A 170 8.60 -3.74 -5.76
CA ASP A 170 7.52 -2.81 -5.45
C ASP A 170 6.46 -2.76 -6.55
N ALA A 171 6.87 -2.88 -7.82
CA ALA A 171 5.92 -3.05 -8.93
C ALA A 171 5.06 -4.30 -8.71
N ALA A 172 5.67 -5.42 -8.34
CA ALA A 172 4.94 -6.65 -8.06
C ALA A 172 4.04 -6.53 -6.81
N VAL A 173 4.47 -5.83 -5.74
CA VAL A 173 3.61 -5.54 -4.57
C VAL A 173 2.37 -4.75 -5.01
N ASN A 174 2.56 -3.73 -5.84
CA ASN A 174 1.47 -2.90 -6.36
C ASN A 174 0.59 -3.62 -7.40
N GLY A 175 1.07 -4.72 -7.97
CA GLY A 175 0.36 -5.47 -9.03
C GLY A 175 0.58 -4.87 -10.42
N ALA A 176 1.67 -4.13 -10.59
CA ALA A 176 2.14 -3.61 -11.86
C ALA A 176 3.04 -4.64 -12.56
N GLY A 177 3.03 -4.62 -13.89
CA GLY A 177 3.99 -5.30 -14.73
C GLY A 177 5.29 -4.52 -14.87
N VAL A 178 6.33 -5.18 -15.38
CA VAL A 178 7.63 -4.56 -15.63
C VAL A 178 8.04 -4.79 -17.08
N ILE A 179 8.30 -3.72 -17.81
CA ILE A 179 8.96 -3.78 -19.12
C ILE A 179 10.45 -3.55 -18.90
N LYS A 180 11.27 -4.54 -19.27
CA LYS A 180 12.72 -4.45 -19.11
C LYS A 180 13.36 -3.87 -20.36
N VAL A 181 14.14 -2.79 -20.18
CA VAL A 181 14.98 -2.20 -21.21
C VAL A 181 16.43 -2.27 -20.73
N PRO A 182 17.18 -3.34 -21.06
CA PRO A 182 18.55 -3.50 -20.59
C PRO A 182 19.42 -2.29 -20.95
N ARG A 183 20.30 -1.92 -20.02
CA ARG A 183 21.33 -0.91 -20.24
C ARG A 183 22.30 -1.34 -21.35
N ASN A 184 23.00 -0.37 -21.91
CA ASN A 184 24.09 -0.62 -22.85
C ASN A 184 25.25 -1.38 -22.17
N PRO A 185 26.20 -1.94 -22.93
CA PRO A 185 27.36 -2.65 -22.36
C PRO A 185 28.24 -1.81 -21.41
N ASP A 186 28.17 -0.48 -21.52
CA ASP A 186 28.85 0.49 -20.65
C ASP A 186 27.98 0.94 -19.45
N PHE A 187 26.83 0.31 -19.25
CA PHE A 187 25.80 0.63 -18.25
C PHE A 187 25.06 1.96 -18.44
N SER A 188 25.26 2.65 -19.56
CA SER A 188 24.43 3.82 -19.91
C SER A 188 22.99 3.40 -20.19
N LEU A 189 22.06 4.35 -20.08
CA LEU A 189 20.67 4.12 -20.49
C LEU A 189 20.58 4.03 -22.02
N ASN A 190 19.77 3.10 -22.51
CA ASN A 190 19.36 3.05 -23.91
C ASN A 190 18.12 3.95 -24.10
N VAL A 191 18.35 5.25 -24.25
CA VAL A 191 17.28 6.26 -24.29
C VAL A 191 16.32 6.04 -25.45
N ASP A 192 16.84 5.70 -26.63
CA ASP A 192 16.01 5.44 -27.81
C ASP A 192 15.04 4.30 -27.57
N ARG A 193 15.52 3.19 -26.98
CA ARG A 193 14.67 2.05 -26.65
C ARG A 193 13.69 2.35 -25.52
N ILE A 194 14.07 3.18 -24.56
CA ILE A 194 13.14 3.63 -23.50
C ILE A 194 11.99 4.41 -24.14
N ALA A 195 12.29 5.38 -25.02
CA ALA A 195 11.28 6.18 -25.70
C ALA A 195 10.34 5.32 -26.56
N GLU A 196 10.88 4.38 -27.35
CA GLU A 196 10.09 3.47 -28.20
C GLU A 196 9.08 2.62 -27.42
N VAL A 197 9.35 2.33 -26.15
CA VAL A 197 8.50 1.47 -25.31
C VAL A 197 7.42 2.28 -24.57
N VAL A 198 7.61 3.59 -24.44
CA VAL A 198 6.63 4.51 -23.82
C VAL A 198 5.54 4.92 -24.82
N GLU A 199 5.90 5.09 -26.10
CA GLU A 199 5.00 5.46 -27.21
C GLU A 199 4.10 4.30 -27.67
#